data_AF-M3HU57-F1
#
_entry.id   AF-M3HU57-F1
#
_cell.length_a   1.000
_cell.length_b   1.000
_cell.length_c   1.000
_cell.angle_alpha   90.00
_cell.angle_beta   90.00
_cell.angle_gamma   90.00
#
_symmetry.space_group_name_H-M   'P 1'
#
loop_
_entity.id
_entity.type
_entity.pdbx_description
1 polymer ?
#
loop_
_entity_poly.entity_id
_entity_poly.type
_entity_poly.pdbx_seq_one_letter_code
_entity_poly.pdbx_strand_id
1 'polypeptide(L)'
;MKDYLVFRLYGPLVSWGNIAVGEYRPSDSFPTKSAIIGLISASFGFDRSEDGKISELVKSVFFATKTLNPGNLLRDYHTIQSPGNVKRSLLTRKDELLDSEYVETILSSRDYRVDAVYDVALSEKNGLPTH
;
A
#
# COMPACT_ATOMS: atom_id res chain seq x y z
N MET A 1 8.53 -20.97 -24.77
CA MET A 1 8.95 -20.84 -23.36
C MET A 1 8.54 -19.45 -22.92
N LYS A 2 8.00 -19.28 -21.71
CA LYS A 2 7.52 -17.97 -21.24
C LYS A 2 8.59 -17.31 -20.39
N ASP A 3 8.87 -16.04 -20.64
CA ASP A 3 9.81 -15.27 -19.84
C ASP A 3 9.13 -14.75 -18.57
N TYR A 4 9.87 -14.77 -17.48
CA TYR A 4 9.40 -14.33 -16.16
C TYR A 4 10.38 -13.35 -15.55
N LEU A 5 9.85 -12.28 -14.98
CA LEU A 5 10.57 -11.44 -14.04
C LEU A 5 10.25 -11.92 -12.63
N VAL A 6 11.26 -12.36 -11.89
CA VAL A 6 11.12 -12.83 -10.51
C VAL A 6 11.88 -11.91 -9.57
N PHE A 7 11.24 -11.47 -8.50
CA PHE A 7 11.87 -10.64 -7.46
C PHE A 7 11.34 -10.99 -6.08
N ARG A 8 12.12 -10.64 -5.06
CA ARG A 8 11.79 -10.88 -3.66
C ARG A 8 11.32 -9.59 -2.99
N LEU A 9 10.27 -9.72 -2.19
CA LEU A 9 9.84 -8.71 -1.24
C LEU A 9 10.19 -9.18 0.17
N TYR A 10 11.16 -8.49 0.76
CA TYR A 10 11.50 -8.60 2.18
C TYR A 10 11.65 -7.19 2.75
N GLY A 11 11.08 -6.99 3.93
CA GLY A 11 11.30 -5.82 4.76
C GLY A 11 11.05 -6.19 6.21
N PRO A 12 11.63 -5.47 7.19
CA PRO A 12 11.38 -5.75 8.61
C PRO A 12 9.90 -5.59 8.96
N LEU A 13 9.20 -4.69 8.27
CA LEU A 13 7.76 -4.46 8.36
C LEU A 13 7.17 -4.28 6.96
N VAL A 14 6.04 -4.92 6.69
CA VAL A 14 5.23 -4.71 5.48
C VAL A 14 3.74 -4.64 5.82
N SER A 15 2.93 -4.06 4.94
CA SER A 15 1.47 -4.05 5.09
C SER A 15 0.79 -4.22 3.72
N TRP A 16 -0.05 -5.24 3.60
CA TRP A 16 -0.81 -5.58 2.39
C TRP A 16 -2.28 -5.28 2.64
N GLY A 17 -2.67 -4.02 2.42
CA GLY A 17 -3.98 -3.51 2.81
C GLY A 17 -5.16 -4.33 2.28
N ASN A 18 -6.15 -4.56 3.14
CA ASN A 18 -7.46 -5.13 2.81
C ASN A 18 -8.57 -4.09 3.07
N ILE A 19 -9.84 -4.48 2.95
CA ILE A 19 -11.01 -3.64 3.21
C ILE A 19 -10.89 -3.05 4.63
N ALA A 20 -10.79 -1.72 4.70
CA ALA A 20 -10.66 -0.96 5.93
C ALA A 20 -11.99 -0.28 6.26
N VAL A 21 -12.41 -0.34 7.52
CA VAL A 21 -13.62 0.32 8.03
C VAL A 21 -13.24 1.15 9.24
N GLY A 22 -13.64 2.43 9.23
CA GLY A 22 -13.29 3.39 10.28
C GLY A 22 -11.77 3.59 10.41
N GLU A 23 -11.28 3.47 11.64
CA GLU A 23 -9.90 3.73 12.02
C GLU A 23 -8.97 2.50 11.86
N TYR A 24 -9.54 1.34 11.54
CA TYR A 24 -8.80 0.09 11.42
C TYR A 24 -8.27 -0.13 10.00
N ARG A 25 -6.97 -0.41 9.90
CA ARG A 25 -6.24 -0.67 8.66
C ARG A 25 -5.65 -2.09 8.71
N PRO A 26 -6.38 -3.12 8.25
CA PRO A 26 -5.89 -4.50 8.27
C PRO A 26 -4.80 -4.75 7.22
N SER A 27 -3.97 -5.77 7.47
CA SER A 27 -3.01 -6.31 6.51
C SER A 27 -3.23 -7.80 6.28
N ASP A 28 -3.33 -8.20 5.02
CA ASP A 28 -3.33 -9.60 4.62
C ASP A 28 -1.96 -10.25 4.82
N SER A 29 -1.91 -11.58 4.71
CA SER A 29 -0.71 -12.39 4.86
C SER A 29 0.12 -12.50 3.58
N PHE A 30 -0.35 -11.95 2.47
CA PHE A 30 0.31 -11.96 1.17
C PHE A 30 0.09 -10.64 0.42
N PRO A 31 1.03 -10.24 -0.48
CA PRO A 31 0.89 -9.05 -1.30
C PRO A 31 -0.39 -9.08 -2.16
N THR A 32 -1.17 -7.99 -2.07
CA THR A 32 -2.34 -7.82 -2.93
C THR A 32 -1.92 -7.43 -4.35
N LYS A 33 -2.78 -7.73 -5.33
CA LYS A 33 -2.55 -7.33 -6.73
C LYS A 33 -2.29 -5.82 -6.85
N SER A 34 -3.09 -5.01 -6.16
CA SER A 34 -2.95 -3.54 -6.18
C SER A 34 -1.63 -3.07 -5.60
N ALA A 35 -1.13 -3.70 -4.52
CA ALA A 35 0.17 -3.36 -3.95
C ALA A 35 1.32 -3.65 -4.91
N ILE A 36 1.30 -4.83 -5.57
CA ILE A 36 2.32 -5.18 -6.56
C ILE A 36 2.28 -4.24 -7.77
N ILE A 37 1.09 -3.97 -8.31
CA ILE A 37 0.94 -3.02 -9.42
C ILE A 37 1.43 -1.63 -9.02
N GLY A 38 1.05 -1.13 -7.84
CA GLY A 38 1.50 0.18 -7.35
C GLY A 38 3.02 0.25 -7.19
N LEU A 39 3.66 -0.82 -6.70
CA LEU A 39 5.12 -0.90 -6.59
C LEU A 39 5.79 -0.83 -7.96
N ILE A 40 5.26 -1.55 -8.96
CA ILE A 40 5.79 -1.54 -10.33
C ILE A 40 5.55 -0.17 -10.97
N SER A 41 4.35 0.41 -10.85
CA SER A 41 4.04 1.75 -11.36
C SER A 41 4.98 2.81 -10.78
N ALA A 42 5.29 2.73 -9.48
CA ALA A 42 6.26 3.61 -8.84
C ALA A 42 7.68 3.43 -9.42
N SER A 43 8.08 2.20 -9.74
CA SER A 43 9.38 1.94 -10.39
C SER A 43 9.50 2.53 -11.80
N PHE A 44 8.38 2.67 -12.52
CA PHE A 44 8.32 3.39 -13.79
C PHE A 44 8.20 4.92 -13.63
N GLY A 45 7.99 5.41 -12.40
CA GLY A 45 7.79 6.83 -12.13
C GLY A 45 6.41 7.36 -12.54
N PHE A 46 5.40 6.50 -12.63
CA PHE A 46 4.04 6.94 -12.98
C PHE A 46 3.41 7.76 -11.86
N ASP A 47 2.82 8.89 -12.22
CA ASP A 47 2.01 9.68 -11.31
C ASP A 47 0.62 9.04 -11.11
N ARG A 48 -0.02 9.35 -9.98
CA ARG A 48 -1.36 8.85 -9.66
C ARG A 48 -2.44 9.32 -10.63
N SER A 49 -2.21 10.43 -11.33
CA SER A 49 -3.13 10.94 -12.36
C SER A 49 -3.02 10.20 -13.69
N GLU A 50 -1.99 9.37 -13.89
CA GLU A 50 -1.75 8.62 -15.13
C GLU A 50 -2.54 7.30 -15.19
N ASP A 51 -3.84 7.36 -14.90
CA ASP A 51 -4.74 6.19 -14.80
C ASP A 51 -4.72 5.29 -16.04
N GLY A 52 -4.52 5.88 -17.23
CA GLY A 52 -4.40 5.15 -18.48
C GLY A 52 -3.21 4.20 -18.51
N LYS A 53 -2.02 4.67 -18.10
CA LYS A 53 -0.78 3.87 -18.06
C LYS A 53 -0.87 2.77 -17.01
N ILE A 54 -1.41 3.09 -15.83
CA ILE A 54 -1.61 2.12 -14.75
C ILE A 54 -2.62 1.05 -15.19
N SER A 55 -3.72 1.44 -15.85
CA SER A 55 -4.73 0.51 -16.37
C SER A 55 -4.16 -0.42 -17.44
N GLU A 56 -3.31 0.09 -18.32
CA GLU A 56 -2.60 -0.71 -19.32
C GLU A 56 -1.66 -1.72 -18.66
N LEU A 57 -0.90 -1.30 -17.63
CA LEU A 57 -0.04 -2.20 -16.86
C LEU A 57 -0.85 -3.34 -16.20
N VAL A 58 -1.99 -3.03 -15.59
CA VAL A 58 -2.89 -4.03 -14.99
C VAL A 58 -3.36 -5.07 -16.01
N LYS A 59 -3.60 -4.63 -17.25
CA LYS A 59 -4.06 -5.47 -18.36
C LYS A 59 -2.93 -6.25 -19.03
N SER A 60 -1.68 -5.81 -18.95
CA SER A 60 -0.55 -6.42 -19.67
C SER A 60 0.23 -7.46 -18.89
N VAL A 61 0.04 -7.60 -17.57
CA VAL A 61 0.81 -8.57 -16.75
C VAL A 61 -0.05 -9.64 -16.08
N PHE A 62 0.45 -10.88 -16.05
CA PHE A 62 0.11 -11.87 -15.05
C PHE A 62 1.04 -11.74 -13.86
N PHE A 63 0.52 -11.99 -12.66
CA PHE A 63 1.30 -12.03 -11.44
C PHE A 63 1.01 -13.33 -10.69
N ALA A 64 2.02 -13.82 -9.98
CA ALA A 64 1.91 -14.88 -9.00
C ALA A 64 2.80 -14.53 -7.81
N THR A 65 2.36 -14.93 -6.61
CA THR A 65 3.12 -14.70 -5.39
C THR A 65 3.28 -16.02 -4.65
N LYS A 66 4.52 -16.31 -4.23
CA LYS A 66 4.86 -17.39 -3.31
C LYS A 66 5.19 -16.78 -1.96
N THR A 67 4.32 -17.01 -0.98
CA THR A 67 4.61 -16.66 0.41
C THR A 67 5.58 -17.67 1.00
N LEU A 68 6.82 -17.25 1.26
CA LEU A 68 7.83 -18.08 1.91
C LEU A 68 7.65 -18.04 3.43
N ASN A 69 7.41 -16.85 3.97
CA ASN A 69 7.04 -16.63 5.36
C ASN A 69 5.98 -15.52 5.42
N PRO A 70 4.77 -15.78 5.96
CA PRO A 70 3.75 -14.74 6.08
C PRO A 70 4.08 -13.68 7.15
N GLY A 71 5.09 -13.93 7.99
CA GLY A 71 5.47 -13.06 9.10
C GLY A 71 4.46 -13.05 10.26
N ASN A 72 4.83 -12.37 11.35
CA ASN A 72 3.97 -12.21 12.51
C ASN A 72 3.10 -10.94 12.37
N LEU A 73 1.84 -11.01 12.82
CA LEU A 73 0.98 -9.83 12.85
C LEU A 73 1.42 -8.89 13.97
N LEU A 74 1.69 -7.64 13.63
CA LEU A 74 1.90 -6.54 14.57
C LEU A 74 0.77 -5.53 14.39
N ARG A 75 0.11 -5.16 15.49
CA ARG A 75 -0.88 -4.10 15.51
C ARG A 75 -0.30 -2.86 16.14
N ASP A 76 -0.22 -1.80 15.36
CA ASP A 76 0.29 -0.49 15.75
C ASP A 76 -0.87 0.42 16.20
N TYR A 77 -0.76 0.98 17.41
CA TYR A 77 -1.64 2.04 17.91
C TYR A 77 -1.09 3.38 17.43
N HIS A 78 -1.70 3.94 16.39
CA HIS A 78 -1.11 5.00 15.60
C HIS A 78 -1.95 6.29 15.69
N THR A 79 -1.43 7.28 16.41
CA THR A 79 -2.09 8.58 16.62
C THR A 79 -1.64 9.63 15.62
N ILE A 80 -2.57 10.48 15.18
CA ILE A 80 -2.30 11.65 14.36
C ILE A 80 -2.92 12.86 15.04
N GLN A 81 -2.14 13.92 15.24
CA GLN A 81 -2.69 15.20 15.68
C GLN A 81 -3.36 15.88 14.49
N SER A 82 -4.61 16.28 14.64
CA SER A 82 -5.38 17.01 13.64
C SER A 82 -5.81 18.35 14.23
N PRO A 83 -5.88 19.43 13.44
CA PRO A 83 -6.66 20.59 13.88
C PRO A 83 -8.11 20.14 14.12
N GLY A 84 -8.69 20.62 15.21
CA GLY A 84 -10.11 20.53 15.52
C GLY A 84 -10.91 21.58 14.76
N ASN A 85 -12.12 21.87 15.24
CA ASN A 85 -13.02 22.81 14.56
C ASN A 85 -12.59 24.28 14.72
N VAL A 86 -11.71 24.74 13.84
CA VAL A 86 -11.19 26.11 13.81
C VAL A 86 -11.86 26.92 12.70
N LYS A 87 -12.39 28.12 13.03
CA LYS A 87 -13.10 29.01 12.09
C LYS A 87 -12.20 29.91 11.22
N ARG A 88 -10.89 29.68 11.21
CA ARG A 88 -9.90 30.41 10.40
C ARG A 88 -9.17 29.47 9.46
N SER A 89 -8.61 30.01 8.38
CA SER A 89 -7.77 29.24 7.47
C SER A 89 -6.46 28.84 8.16
N LEU A 90 -6.09 27.57 8.02
CA LEU A 90 -4.83 27.00 8.48
C LEU A 90 -3.98 26.76 7.24
N LEU A 91 -2.85 27.46 7.10
CA LEU A 91 -2.04 27.44 5.89
C LEU A 91 -0.84 26.49 6.02
N THR A 92 -0.41 26.24 7.25
CA THR A 92 0.76 25.40 7.53
C THR A 92 0.48 24.43 8.66
N ARG A 93 1.26 23.34 8.72
CA ARG A 93 1.22 22.39 9.84
C ARG A 93 1.52 23.06 11.18
N LYS A 94 2.34 24.12 11.18
CA LYS A 94 2.57 24.93 12.37
C LYS A 94 1.27 25.59 12.83
N ASP A 95 0.51 26.18 11.91
CA ASP A 95 -0.76 26.86 12.23
C ASP A 95 -1.81 25.90 12.79
N GLU A 96 -1.84 24.66 12.30
CA GLU A 96 -2.71 23.60 12.80
C GLU A 96 -2.41 23.19 14.25
N LEU A 97 -1.16 23.38 14.71
CA LEU A 97 -0.69 22.90 16.01
C LEU A 97 -0.43 24.03 17.03
N LEU A 98 -0.49 25.29 16.60
CA LEU A 98 -0.15 26.45 17.43
C LEU A 98 -1.12 26.65 18.61
N ASP A 99 -2.37 26.22 18.45
CA ASP A 99 -3.40 26.40 19.45
C ASP A 99 -3.80 25.03 20.04
N SER A 100 -3.11 24.65 21.11
CA SER A 100 -3.28 23.34 21.75
C SER A 100 -4.70 23.09 22.26
N GLU A 101 -5.50 24.13 22.48
CA GLU A 101 -6.91 23.99 22.87
C GLU A 101 -7.79 23.45 21.74
N TYR A 102 -7.36 23.60 20.49
CA TYR A 102 -8.07 23.12 19.30
C TYR A 102 -7.32 21.98 18.59
N VAL A 103 -6.36 21.32 19.24
CA VAL A 103 -5.71 20.13 18.66
C VAL A 103 -6.50 18.88 19.07
N GLU A 104 -7.02 18.17 18.09
CA GLU A 104 -7.68 16.87 18.28
C GLU A 104 -6.70 15.73 17.95
N THR A 105 -7.03 14.52 18.41
CA THR A 105 -6.27 13.31 18.11
C THR A 105 -7.14 12.34 17.36
N ILE A 106 -6.72 12.00 16.14
CA ILE A 106 -7.28 10.88 15.37
C ILE A 106 -6.48 9.65 15.73
N LEU A 107 -7.17 8.58 16.11
CA LEU A 107 -6.57 7.29 16.32
C LEU A 107 -6.69 6.43 15.06
N SER A 108 -5.69 5.60 14.81
CA SER A 108 -5.80 4.48 13.87
C SER A 108 -5.14 3.24 14.44
N SER A 109 -5.70 2.09 14.14
CA SER A 109 -5.12 0.79 14.45
C SER A 109 -4.64 0.16 13.16
N ARG A 110 -3.33 -0.02 13.01
CA ARG A 110 -2.71 -0.42 11.74
C ARG A 110 -2.00 -1.74 11.88
N ASP A 111 -2.38 -2.70 11.05
CA ASP A 111 -1.77 -4.02 11.02
C ASP A 111 -0.58 -4.06 10.04
N TYR A 112 0.51 -4.65 10.51
CA TYR A 112 1.74 -4.91 9.79
C TYR A 112 2.12 -6.39 9.89
N ARG A 113 2.96 -6.86 8.97
CA ARG A 113 3.63 -8.16 9.03
C ARG A 113 5.10 -7.94 9.33
N VAL A 114 5.60 -8.58 10.39
CA VAL A 114 7.00 -8.56 10.82
C VAL A 114 7.72 -9.74 10.20
N ASP A 115 8.89 -9.49 9.59
CA ASP A 115 9.76 -10.51 8.98
C ASP A 115 9.07 -11.41 7.94
N ALA A 116 8.16 -10.82 7.17
CA ALA A 116 7.50 -11.52 6.08
C ALA A 116 8.38 -11.55 4.81
N VAL A 117 8.34 -12.67 4.09
CA VAL A 117 9.15 -12.92 2.90
C VAL A 117 8.28 -13.49 1.78
N TYR A 118 8.34 -12.86 0.62
CA TYR A 118 7.58 -13.24 -0.58
C TYR A 118 8.48 -13.28 -1.81
N ASP A 119 8.29 -14.26 -2.67
CA ASP A 119 8.79 -14.22 -4.04
C ASP A 119 7.62 -13.90 -4.97
N VAL A 120 7.81 -12.94 -5.87
CA VAL A 120 6.82 -12.49 -6.85
C VAL A 120 7.32 -12.82 -8.24
N ALA A 121 6.46 -13.40 -9.07
CA ALA A 121 6.73 -13.68 -10.46
C ALA A 121 5.74 -12.90 -11.35
N LEU A 122 6.27 -12.19 -12.34
CA LEU A 122 5.52 -11.49 -13.37
C LEU A 122 5.80 -12.11 -14.73
N SER A 123 4.79 -12.11 -15.59
CA SER A 123 4.96 -12.40 -17.00
C SER A 123 4.00 -11.57 -17.83
N GLU A 124 4.35 -11.31 -19.08
CA GLU A 124 3.47 -10.60 -19.99
C GLU A 124 2.21 -11.44 -20.31
N LYS A 125 1.09 -10.75 -20.54
CA LYS A 125 -0.17 -11.32 -21.04
C LYS A 125 -0.18 -11.46 -22.56
N ASN A 126 0.59 -10.64 -23.27
CA ASN A 126 0.71 -10.73 -24.72
C ASN A 126 1.32 -12.08 -25.10
N GLY A 127 0.57 -12.88 -25.85
CA GLY A 127 0.93 -14.25 -26.23
C GLY A 127 -0.04 -15.34 -25.78
N LEU A 128 -1.13 -15.02 -25.06
CA LEU A 128 -2.20 -15.98 -24.77
C LEU A 128 -3.44 -15.70 -25.63
N PRO A 129 -4.03 -16.72 -26.28
CA PRO A 129 -5.37 -16.58 -26.83
C PRO A 129 -6.30 -16.25 -25.67
N THR A 130 -7.08 -15.19 -25.80
CA THR A 130 -8.25 -14.96 -24.96
C THR A 130 -9.20 -16.14 -25.19
N HIS A 131 -9.31 -17.03 -24.21
CA HIS A 131 -10.39 -18.01 -24.16
C HIS A 131 -11.70 -17.31 -23.79
#